data_AF-A0A5N6K5P6-F1
#
_entry.id   AF-A0A5N6K5P6-F1
#
_cell.length_a   1.000
_cell.length_b   1.000
_cell.length_c   1.000
_cell.angle_alpha   90.00
_cell.angle_beta   90.00
_cell.angle_gamma   90.00
#
_symmetry.space_group_name_H-M   'P 1'
#
loop_
_entity.id
_entity.type
_entity.pdbx_description
1 polymer ?
#
loop_
_entity_poly.entity_id
_entity_poly.type
_entity_poly.pdbx_seq_one_letter_code
_entity_poly.pdbx_strand_id
1 'polypeptide(L)'
;MPPKGQKIPTPSTRVSTRVTSPPKNPQAVEANTSRVMKKSVAPKKAVVAKKVTTQKKVSPAVAKKVAKADAPKKANSTTKSTTVTKTTITKAAVTKKVASVKAAAPKSNKRKAGDIDEPVAKPSKKARAVKPIATAKKPTTKAAAKPAPPASKPKAEPKPKAEKIVKPKVVKPKVVINTAPTQLLDIYVFGCNEQGELGLGLQTKKTTISRPVKNPDLTARGIVQMAAGGMHGAALTKDNKILTWGVNDGKPLGRSVDDWVAPERDADAESDDESTTSAQNPLESTPTEVDMTNVPEGTIFTQIAAGDNATYAVTNDGLGADGPMGFTRDVNEALIPMLIPGLTKIVKIAAGNNHYLALNNKGAVFAWGAGEHNQLGRRIVERTRLNALVPREFGLPKAMVDIFCGSEHSFALHKNGTVYSWGANNMGQCGQFNKDGTLTEEVTSNATKVDILKGKNIKMMAAGNASSLALTQEGEVLFFGKVIDGLSGVDYAKLPEDMFIRNESNQRSVAKTPITLPFKGTFIAVGSDHSIVLGQDGTGGHHSWGFNTYNQTGLEDDEDTIYIADELENKHINGKKLVWAAGGGQFTFLAGISEN
;
A
#
# COMPACT_ATOMS: atom_id res chain seq x y z
N MET A 1 31.61 -21.72 -46.82
CA MET A 1 31.94 -23.03 -47.43
C MET A 1 33.14 -23.61 -46.70
N PRO A 2 33.03 -24.80 -46.07
CA PRO A 2 34.17 -25.62 -45.68
C PRO A 2 34.21 -26.96 -46.47
N PRO A 3 35.39 -27.50 -46.84
CA PRO A 3 35.52 -28.81 -47.47
C PRO A 3 35.90 -29.94 -46.49
N LYS A 4 35.45 -31.17 -46.82
CA LYS A 4 36.09 -32.51 -46.61
C LYS A 4 36.90 -32.77 -45.32
N GLY A 5 36.69 -33.82 -44.51
CA GLY A 5 35.79 -34.99 -44.61
C GLY A 5 36.56 -36.32 -44.72
N GLN A 6 36.48 -37.17 -43.69
CA GLN A 6 36.93 -38.58 -43.70
C GLN A 6 35.92 -39.49 -42.95
N LYS A 7 36.08 -40.82 -43.05
CA LYS A 7 34.98 -41.79 -42.92
C LYS A 7 34.95 -42.62 -41.63
N ILE A 8 33.73 -43.10 -41.34
CA ILE A 8 33.34 -44.09 -40.33
C ILE A 8 33.78 -45.51 -40.78
N PRO A 9 33.88 -46.49 -39.85
CA PRO A 9 33.06 -47.69 -40.02
C PRO A 9 32.28 -48.10 -38.75
N THR A 10 31.06 -48.62 -38.96
CA THR A 10 30.24 -49.33 -37.97
C THR A 10 30.24 -50.82 -38.29
N PRO A 11 29.78 -51.67 -37.35
CA PRO A 11 29.01 -52.86 -37.69
C PRO A 11 27.55 -52.76 -37.19
N SER A 12 26.63 -53.49 -37.82
CA SER A 12 25.20 -53.51 -37.49
C SER A 12 24.51 -54.80 -37.93
N THR A 13 23.88 -55.50 -36.98
CA THR A 13 22.95 -56.65 -37.14
C THR A 13 22.27 -56.86 -35.78
N ARG A 14 20.94 -56.91 -35.56
CA ARG A 14 19.71 -56.94 -36.39
C ARG A 14 19.27 -58.30 -36.99
N VAL A 15 18.60 -59.11 -36.17
CA VAL A 15 17.60 -60.17 -36.54
C VAL A 15 16.58 -60.29 -35.37
N SER A 16 15.34 -60.80 -35.48
CA SER A 16 14.19 -60.38 -36.33
C SER A 16 12.91 -61.17 -35.94
N THR A 17 11.78 -60.48 -35.67
CA THR A 17 10.37 -61.01 -35.74
C THR A 17 10.00 -62.18 -34.78
N ARG A 18 8.73 -62.58 -34.54
CA ARG A 18 7.42 -62.30 -35.20
C ARG A 18 6.20 -62.47 -34.25
N VAL A 19 5.23 -61.54 -34.33
CA VAL A 19 3.73 -61.66 -34.17
C VAL A 19 3.11 -62.64 -33.15
N THR A 20 2.19 -62.15 -32.30
CA THR A 20 0.80 -62.71 -32.14
C THR A 20 -0.15 -61.82 -31.32
N SER A 21 -1.45 -61.84 -31.67
CA SER A 21 -2.62 -61.23 -30.99
C SER A 21 -3.90 -61.65 -31.76
N PRO A 22 -5.15 -61.58 -31.21
CA PRO A 22 -5.64 -61.60 -29.83
C PRO A 22 -6.53 -62.86 -29.56
N PRO A 23 -7.29 -62.94 -28.43
CA PRO A 23 -8.74 -62.65 -28.45
C PRO A 23 -9.19 -61.78 -27.23
N LYS A 24 -10.17 -60.86 -27.32
CA LYS A 24 -11.65 -61.02 -27.37
C LYS A 24 -12.32 -61.61 -26.09
N ASN A 25 -13.26 -60.84 -25.55
CA ASN A 25 -14.11 -61.06 -24.38
C ASN A 25 -15.32 -61.98 -24.68
N PRO A 26 -15.98 -62.61 -23.68
CA PRO A 26 -17.41 -62.32 -23.51
C PRO A 26 -17.99 -62.37 -22.07
N GLN A 27 -18.94 -61.45 -21.84
CA GLN A 27 -20.25 -61.58 -21.16
C GLN A 27 -20.43 -62.08 -19.70
N ALA A 28 -21.33 -61.35 -19.06
CA ALA A 28 -21.86 -61.44 -17.70
C ALA A 28 -22.85 -62.58 -17.42
N VAL A 29 -23.19 -62.75 -16.14
CA VAL A 29 -24.46 -63.32 -15.66
C VAL A 29 -24.91 -62.54 -14.40
N GLU A 30 -26.22 -62.47 -14.15
CA GLU A 30 -26.83 -62.07 -12.87
C GLU A 30 -27.13 -63.34 -12.02
N ALA A 31 -27.84 -63.40 -10.88
CA ALA A 31 -28.70 -62.48 -10.11
C ALA A 31 -28.73 -63.00 -8.62
N ASN A 32 -29.61 -62.62 -7.67
CA ASN A 32 -30.76 -61.71 -7.60
C ASN A 32 -31.06 -61.35 -6.12
N THR A 33 -31.94 -60.38 -5.87
CA THR A 33 -32.70 -60.16 -4.61
C THR A 33 -31.90 -59.79 -3.33
N SER A 34 -32.48 -59.15 -2.29
CA SER A 34 -33.88 -58.80 -2.03
C SER A 34 -34.07 -57.38 -1.47
N ARG A 35 -35.25 -56.81 -1.74
CA ARG A 35 -35.77 -55.49 -1.36
C ARG A 35 -36.77 -55.64 -0.22
N VAL A 36 -36.62 -54.88 0.87
CA VAL A 36 -37.74 -54.43 1.73
C VAL A 36 -37.48 -52.97 2.17
N MET A 37 -38.55 -52.21 2.42
CA MET A 37 -38.52 -50.79 2.75
C MET A 37 -39.08 -50.50 4.16
N LYS A 38 -38.88 -49.23 4.58
CA LYS A 38 -39.89 -48.30 5.13
C LYS A 38 -40.12 -48.22 6.65
N LYS A 39 -40.44 -46.97 7.02
CA LYS A 39 -41.01 -46.44 8.28
C LYS A 39 -40.06 -46.46 9.49
N SER A 40 -39.70 -45.35 10.15
CA SER A 40 -40.38 -44.09 10.54
C SER A 40 -41.30 -44.21 11.76
N VAL A 41 -41.00 -43.45 12.81
CA VAL A 41 -41.89 -42.68 13.71
C VAL A 41 -41.09 -42.27 14.95
N ALA A 42 -41.27 -41.03 15.42
CA ALA A 42 -40.73 -40.55 16.70
C ALA A 42 -41.87 -40.35 17.71
N PRO A 43 -41.59 -40.43 19.02
CA PRO A 43 -42.27 -39.54 19.97
C PRO A 43 -41.40 -38.96 21.09
N LYS A 44 -41.54 -37.63 21.26
CA LYS A 44 -41.75 -36.86 22.51
C LYS A 44 -41.02 -37.24 23.82
N LYS A 45 -40.39 -36.21 24.45
CA LYS A 45 -40.46 -35.72 25.87
C LYS A 45 -40.56 -36.78 27.02
N ALA A 46 -39.97 -36.59 28.21
CA ALA A 46 -39.77 -35.34 28.96
C ALA A 46 -38.90 -35.47 30.24
N VAL A 47 -38.44 -34.33 30.78
CA VAL A 47 -38.09 -33.98 32.20
C VAL A 47 -37.13 -34.89 33.02
N VAL A 48 -36.05 -34.29 33.55
CA VAL A 48 -35.70 -34.12 35.00
C VAL A 48 -34.27 -33.54 35.10
N ALA A 49 -34.05 -32.61 36.03
CA ALA A 49 -32.72 -32.03 36.30
C ALA A 49 -32.19 -32.45 37.67
N LYS A 50 -30.86 -32.59 37.81
CA LYS A 50 -30.14 -32.28 39.06
C LYS A 50 -28.64 -32.06 38.85
N LYS A 51 -28.05 -31.35 39.81
CA LYS A 51 -26.71 -30.74 39.81
C LYS A 51 -25.88 -31.37 40.93
N VAL A 52 -24.68 -31.89 40.65
CA VAL A 52 -23.71 -32.33 41.68
C VAL A 52 -22.30 -31.91 41.26
N THR A 53 -21.50 -31.49 42.23
CA THR A 53 -20.11 -31.02 42.08
C THR A 53 -19.14 -31.85 42.93
N THR A 54 -17.97 -32.17 42.38
CA THR A 54 -16.79 -32.66 43.11
C THR A 54 -15.56 -31.94 42.55
N GLN A 55 -14.97 -30.98 43.27
CA GLN A 55 -13.98 -31.14 44.35
C GLN A 55 -12.68 -31.84 43.93
N LYS A 56 -11.56 -31.15 44.19
CA LYS A 56 -10.18 -31.45 43.79
C LYS A 56 -9.33 -31.64 45.06
N LYS A 57 -8.36 -32.56 45.07
CA LYS A 57 -7.49 -32.82 46.25
C LYS A 57 -6.01 -33.06 45.86
N VAL A 58 -5.13 -32.94 46.85
CA VAL A 58 -3.65 -32.83 46.78
C VAL A 58 -3.08 -33.90 47.76
N SER A 59 -1.86 -34.46 47.69
CA SER A 59 -0.49 -33.98 47.35
C SER A 59 0.40 -35.20 46.93
N PRO A 60 1.75 -35.16 46.76
CA PRO A 60 2.76 -34.09 47.01
C PRO A 60 3.92 -33.97 45.99
N ALA A 61 4.98 -33.22 46.35
CA ALA A 61 6.25 -33.06 45.61
C ALA A 61 7.48 -33.18 46.55
N VAL A 62 8.70 -33.24 45.97
CA VAL A 62 10.00 -33.17 46.68
C VAL A 62 10.93 -32.18 45.93
N ALA A 63 11.86 -31.51 46.63
CA ALA A 63 12.44 -30.24 46.18
C ALA A 63 13.94 -30.02 46.52
N LYS A 64 14.53 -28.95 45.95
CA LYS A 64 15.66 -28.11 46.48
C LYS A 64 15.67 -26.78 45.67
N LYS A 65 15.58 -25.59 46.30
CA LYS A 65 16.62 -24.73 46.93
C LYS A 65 17.54 -24.04 45.88
N VAL A 66 17.91 -22.74 45.94
CA VAL A 66 18.10 -21.79 47.07
C VAL A 66 17.64 -20.33 46.73
N ALA A 67 17.37 -19.55 47.79
CA ALA A 67 16.94 -18.15 47.94
C ALA A 67 17.94 -17.03 47.45
N LYS A 68 17.83 -15.71 47.73
CA LYS A 68 17.01 -14.90 48.68
C LYS A 68 17.01 -13.38 48.32
N ALA A 69 16.21 -12.61 49.09
CA ALA A 69 16.40 -11.21 49.51
C ALA A 69 15.92 -10.08 48.57
N ASP A 70 15.53 -8.90 49.07
CA ASP A 70 14.79 -8.51 50.31
C ASP A 70 14.28 -7.04 50.11
N ALA A 71 13.32 -6.56 50.91
CA ALA A 71 12.69 -5.23 50.74
C ALA A 71 12.92 -4.27 51.94
N PRO A 72 12.65 -2.95 51.77
CA PRO A 72 12.00 -2.20 52.86
C PRO A 72 10.84 -1.28 52.42
N LYS A 73 10.03 -0.86 53.40
CA LYS A 73 8.92 0.11 53.29
C LYS A 73 9.12 1.28 54.28
N LYS A 74 8.30 2.34 54.12
CA LYS A 74 7.95 3.47 55.05
C LYS A 74 8.55 4.84 54.65
N ALA A 75 7.91 5.98 54.92
CA ALA A 75 6.49 6.29 55.23
C ALA A 75 6.25 7.83 55.25
N ASN A 76 4.97 8.25 55.22
CA ASN A 76 4.43 9.55 55.67
C ASN A 76 4.85 10.84 54.91
N SER A 77 4.09 11.96 54.91
CA SER A 77 2.64 12.19 55.14
C SER A 77 2.27 13.67 54.85
N THR A 78 0.99 13.97 54.55
CA THR A 78 0.30 15.30 54.73
C THR A 78 0.84 16.51 53.91
N THR A 79 0.08 17.56 53.51
CA THR A 79 -1.34 17.98 53.70
C THR A 79 -1.74 19.02 52.62
N LYS A 80 -3.06 19.17 52.34
CA LYS A 80 -3.83 20.39 51.91
C LYS A 80 -3.26 21.32 50.81
N SER A 81 -3.92 21.67 49.69
CA SER A 81 -5.33 22.05 49.37
C SER A 81 -5.55 23.57 49.20
N THR A 82 -5.43 24.07 47.96
CA THR A 82 -6.30 25.09 47.27
C THR A 82 -5.91 25.10 45.76
N THR A 83 -6.75 25.14 44.72
CA THR A 83 -8.04 25.81 44.37
C THR A 83 -7.84 27.06 43.47
N VAL A 84 -8.07 26.90 42.15
CA VAL A 84 -8.47 27.92 41.14
C VAL A 84 -7.40 29.01 40.81
N THR A 85 -7.08 29.34 39.55
CA THR A 85 -7.91 30.12 38.61
C THR A 85 -7.41 30.03 37.15
N LYS A 86 -8.32 30.15 36.16
CA LYS A 86 -8.00 30.35 34.73
C LYS A 86 -7.42 31.76 34.48
N THR A 87 -6.37 31.88 33.66
CA THR A 87 -6.24 32.99 32.69
C THR A 87 -5.44 32.56 31.46
N THR A 88 -5.94 32.90 30.27
CA THR A 88 -5.24 32.79 28.98
C THR A 88 -4.07 33.79 28.88
N ILE A 89 -2.97 33.44 28.20
CA ILE A 89 -2.10 34.42 27.51
C ILE A 89 -1.22 33.75 26.45
N THR A 90 -0.93 34.47 25.37
CA THR A 90 -0.06 34.04 24.27
C THR A 90 1.42 34.29 24.56
N LYS A 91 2.34 33.47 24.01
CA LYS A 91 3.41 33.93 23.06
C LYS A 91 4.53 32.92 22.78
N ALA A 92 4.92 32.93 21.49
CA ALA A 92 6.28 33.02 20.94
C ALA A 92 7.38 31.99 21.28
N ALA A 93 8.21 31.72 20.27
CA ALA A 93 9.44 30.96 20.39
C ALA A 93 10.52 31.69 21.22
N VAL A 94 11.35 30.91 21.93
CA VAL A 94 12.58 31.39 22.59
C VAL A 94 13.75 30.51 22.19
N THR A 95 14.71 31.10 21.48
CA THR A 95 16.02 30.50 21.24
C THR A 95 16.84 30.47 22.55
N LYS A 96 17.55 29.38 22.84
CA LYS A 96 18.60 29.38 23.87
C LYS A 96 19.98 29.32 23.24
N LYS A 97 20.75 30.38 23.52
CA LYS A 97 22.16 30.58 23.19
C LYS A 97 22.96 30.36 24.47
N VAL A 98 24.13 29.70 24.40
CA VAL A 98 25.05 29.52 25.53
C VAL A 98 26.45 29.94 25.10
N ALA A 99 27.18 30.66 25.94
CA ALA A 99 28.53 31.15 25.62
C ALA A 99 29.39 31.43 26.88
N SER A 100 30.67 31.03 26.80
CA SER A 100 31.85 31.46 27.60
C SER A 100 31.83 31.18 29.12
N VAL A 101 32.93 31.16 29.90
CA VAL A 101 34.19 31.96 29.87
C VAL A 101 35.47 31.20 30.38
N LYS A 102 36.58 31.37 29.64
CA LYS A 102 38.06 31.33 29.94
C LYS A 102 38.71 30.43 31.02
N ALA A 103 39.89 29.88 30.65
CA ALA A 103 41.18 29.92 31.38
C ALA A 103 42.36 29.89 30.36
N ALA A 104 43.64 30.17 30.73
CA ALA A 104 44.74 30.29 29.74
C ALA A 104 46.21 30.14 30.22
N ALA A 105 47.07 29.58 29.33
CA ALA A 105 48.55 29.73 29.20
C ALA A 105 49.47 29.12 30.33
N PRO A 106 50.84 29.03 30.20
CA PRO A 106 51.77 29.57 29.17
C PRO A 106 53.01 28.70 28.72
N LYS A 107 53.92 29.30 27.90
CA LYS A 107 55.35 28.96 27.53
C LYS A 107 55.59 28.18 26.21
N SER A 108 56.11 28.80 25.12
CA SER A 108 57.52 29.04 24.69
C SER A 108 58.06 27.97 23.70
N ASN A 109 58.88 28.22 22.66
CA ASN A 109 60.10 29.06 22.60
C ASN A 109 60.49 29.53 21.15
N LYS A 110 61.70 30.11 20.95
CA LYS A 110 62.22 30.83 19.74
C LYS A 110 63.47 30.11 19.13
N ARG A 111 64.09 30.41 17.96
CA ARG A 111 63.92 31.34 16.80
C ARG A 111 64.84 30.88 15.62
N LYS A 112 64.50 31.06 14.32
CA LYS A 112 65.45 31.42 13.23
C LYS A 112 64.76 31.95 11.95
N ALA A 113 65.52 32.53 11.02
CA ALA A 113 65.05 33.29 9.84
C ALA A 113 66.09 33.29 8.70
N GLY A 114 65.71 33.82 7.52
CA GLY A 114 66.61 34.16 6.41
C GLY A 114 65.86 34.85 5.24
N ASP A 115 66.36 36.03 4.83
CA ASP A 115 66.01 36.75 3.60
C ASP A 115 66.79 36.14 2.40
N ILE A 116 66.65 36.44 1.09
CA ILE A 116 66.27 37.60 0.25
C ILE A 116 65.58 37.08 -1.06
N ASP A 117 65.23 37.77 -2.16
CA ASP A 117 65.31 39.18 -2.65
C ASP A 117 64.24 39.44 -3.76
N GLU A 118 64.28 40.61 -4.41
CA GLU A 118 63.60 41.01 -5.67
C GLU A 118 64.66 41.36 -6.78
N PRO A 119 64.42 42.06 -7.94
CA PRO A 119 63.19 42.55 -8.62
C PRO A 119 63.14 42.32 -10.18
N VAL A 120 62.21 43.02 -10.89
CA VAL A 120 62.31 43.61 -12.28
C VAL A 120 61.40 43.07 -13.44
N ALA A 121 60.31 43.83 -13.69
CA ALA A 121 59.73 44.37 -14.97
C ALA A 121 59.29 43.52 -16.21
N LYS A 122 57.95 43.55 -16.47
CA LYS A 122 57.17 44.23 -17.58
C LYS A 122 57.71 44.28 -19.04
N PRO A 123 56.85 44.28 -20.11
CA PRO A 123 55.53 44.96 -20.24
C PRO A 123 54.39 44.04 -20.81
N SER A 124 53.28 44.41 -21.53
CA SER A 124 52.85 45.65 -22.21
C SER A 124 51.31 45.83 -22.47
N LYS A 125 50.99 46.90 -23.23
CA LYS A 125 49.71 47.53 -23.68
C LYS A 125 48.90 46.67 -24.70
N LYS A 126 47.60 46.86 -24.99
CA LYS A 126 46.65 48.02 -25.03
C LYS A 126 45.27 47.61 -24.45
N ALA A 127 44.43 48.38 -23.72
CA ALA A 127 43.85 49.75 -23.90
C ALA A 127 42.76 49.83 -25.00
N ARG A 128 41.59 50.50 -24.88
CA ARG A 128 40.92 51.37 -23.86
C ARG A 128 39.38 51.39 -24.20
N ALA A 129 38.37 51.88 -23.46
CA ALA A 129 38.21 52.49 -22.12
C ALA A 129 37.05 51.80 -21.32
N VAL A 130 35.89 52.34 -20.85
CA VAL A 130 35.20 53.66 -20.78
C VAL A 130 34.40 53.74 -19.45
N LYS A 131 34.32 54.89 -18.77
CA LYS A 131 33.55 55.22 -17.53
C LYS A 131 33.55 56.78 -17.32
N PRO A 132 32.83 57.38 -16.35
CA PRO A 132 31.40 57.35 -16.00
C PRO A 132 30.84 58.80 -15.76
N ILE A 133 29.91 59.01 -14.80
CA ILE A 133 29.44 60.26 -14.10
C ILE A 133 27.93 60.58 -14.28
N ALA A 134 27.34 61.37 -13.38
CA ALA A 134 25.91 61.32 -12.98
C ALA A 134 25.23 62.69 -12.70
N THR A 135 23.95 62.62 -12.27
CA THR A 135 23.13 63.63 -11.53
C THR A 135 22.76 64.99 -12.17
N ALA A 136 21.45 65.28 -12.24
CA ALA A 136 20.80 66.54 -11.79
C ALA A 136 19.24 66.47 -11.86
N LYS A 137 18.54 67.40 -11.20
CA LYS A 137 17.05 67.53 -11.14
C LYS A 137 16.57 68.83 -11.83
N LYS A 138 15.34 68.88 -12.38
CA LYS A 138 14.35 69.99 -12.21
C LYS A 138 12.94 69.63 -12.77
N PRO A 139 11.86 70.44 -12.62
CA PRO A 139 10.51 69.92 -12.31
C PRO A 139 9.41 70.23 -13.36
N THR A 140 8.17 69.90 -12.99
CA THR A 140 6.91 70.14 -13.71
C THR A 140 6.33 71.56 -13.58
N THR A 141 5.51 71.97 -14.55
CA THR A 141 4.61 73.15 -14.52
C THR A 141 3.25 72.81 -15.17
N LYS A 142 2.24 73.68 -15.03
CA LYS A 142 0.82 73.47 -15.42
C LYS A 142 0.29 74.56 -16.36
N ALA A 143 -0.81 74.22 -17.07
CA ALA A 143 -1.87 75.10 -17.61
C ALA A 143 -1.55 76.03 -18.81
N ALA A 144 -2.49 76.43 -19.69
CA ALA A 144 -3.84 75.89 -20.04
C ALA A 144 -4.45 76.57 -21.30
N ALA A 145 -5.52 75.96 -21.87
CA ALA A 145 -6.49 76.49 -22.86
C ALA A 145 -5.93 76.78 -24.29
N LYS A 146 -6.73 76.93 -25.38
CA LYS A 146 -8.19 77.17 -25.59
C LYS A 146 -8.64 76.57 -26.97
N PRO A 147 -9.86 76.85 -27.52
CA PRO A 147 -11.12 76.06 -27.47
C PRO A 147 -11.45 75.21 -28.73
N ALA A 148 -12.67 74.65 -28.75
CA ALA A 148 -13.42 74.08 -29.90
C ALA A 148 -14.89 74.60 -29.84
N PRO A 149 -15.86 74.21 -30.71
CA PRO A 149 -15.83 73.46 -31.98
C PRO A 149 -16.49 74.26 -33.15
N PRO A 150 -16.87 73.60 -34.28
CA PRO A 150 -18.30 73.49 -34.60
C PRO A 150 -18.73 72.12 -35.21
N ALA A 151 -20.04 71.95 -35.47
CA ALA A 151 -20.67 70.77 -36.10
C ALA A 151 -21.41 71.20 -37.42
N SER A 152 -22.10 70.37 -38.24
CA SER A 152 -22.54 68.97 -38.11
C SER A 152 -22.90 68.33 -39.48
N LYS A 153 -23.04 66.98 -39.52
CA LYS A 153 -23.82 66.15 -40.49
C LYS A 153 -23.39 66.14 -41.99
N PRO A 154 -23.85 65.14 -42.79
CA PRO A 154 -24.15 63.73 -42.49
C PRO A 154 -23.41 62.74 -43.42
N LYS A 155 -23.43 61.42 -43.12
CA LYS A 155 -23.04 60.37 -44.08
C LYS A 155 -23.84 59.08 -43.85
N ALA A 156 -24.05 58.31 -44.93
CA ALA A 156 -25.05 57.23 -45.02
C ALA A 156 -24.65 55.89 -44.37
N GLU A 157 -25.63 55.01 -44.24
CA GLU A 157 -25.58 53.70 -43.55
C GLU A 157 -24.69 52.65 -44.26
N PRO A 158 -24.02 51.75 -43.51
CA PRO A 158 -23.35 50.57 -44.06
C PRO A 158 -24.27 49.34 -44.12
N LYS A 159 -24.14 48.54 -45.18
CA LYS A 159 -24.87 47.26 -45.33
C LYS A 159 -24.43 46.19 -44.30
N PRO A 160 -25.29 45.19 -43.97
CA PRO A 160 -24.95 44.11 -43.05
C PRO A 160 -23.74 43.29 -43.51
N LYS A 161 -22.94 42.79 -42.56
CA LYS A 161 -21.89 41.79 -42.80
C LYS A 161 -22.47 40.40 -42.56
N ALA A 162 -22.22 39.46 -43.47
CA ALA A 162 -22.63 38.07 -43.31
C ALA A 162 -21.91 37.41 -42.12
N GLU A 163 -22.65 36.62 -41.35
CA GLU A 163 -22.12 35.89 -40.21
C GLU A 163 -21.21 34.74 -40.66
N LYS A 164 -20.12 34.51 -39.93
CA LYS A 164 -19.25 33.35 -40.16
C LYS A 164 -19.84 32.13 -39.46
N ILE A 165 -20.45 31.24 -40.24
CA ILE A 165 -20.86 29.90 -39.78
C ILE A 165 -19.62 29.18 -39.21
N VAL A 166 -19.57 29.06 -37.88
CA VAL A 166 -18.55 28.28 -37.19
C VAL A 166 -18.86 26.80 -37.43
N LYS A 167 -18.10 26.15 -38.32
CA LYS A 167 -18.20 24.70 -38.50
C LYS A 167 -17.94 24.01 -37.14
N PRO A 168 -18.80 23.07 -36.70
CA PRO A 168 -18.61 22.40 -35.43
C PRO A 168 -17.24 21.70 -35.42
N LYS A 169 -16.50 21.82 -34.31
CA LYS A 169 -15.28 21.02 -34.11
C LYS A 169 -15.69 19.55 -34.10
N VAL A 170 -15.21 18.78 -35.07
CA VAL A 170 -15.34 17.32 -35.05
C VAL A 170 -14.54 16.82 -33.84
N VAL A 171 -15.25 16.54 -32.76
CA VAL A 171 -14.69 15.88 -31.57
C VAL A 171 -14.24 14.50 -32.02
N LYS A 172 -12.93 14.28 -32.09
CA LYS A 172 -12.38 12.94 -32.36
C LYS A 172 -12.91 12.00 -31.27
N PRO A 173 -13.40 10.79 -31.60
CA PRO A 173 -13.93 9.88 -30.59
C PRO A 173 -12.87 9.65 -29.50
N LYS A 174 -13.28 9.82 -28.23
CA LYS A 174 -12.38 9.67 -27.07
C LYS A 174 -11.87 8.22 -27.10
N VAL A 175 -10.56 8.04 -27.23
CA VAL A 175 -9.98 6.70 -27.29
C VAL A 175 -10.10 6.07 -25.91
N VAL A 176 -11.02 5.12 -25.77
CA VAL A 176 -11.15 4.29 -24.58
C VAL A 176 -9.92 3.39 -24.50
N ILE A 177 -9.21 3.48 -23.38
CA ILE A 177 -8.01 2.71 -23.06
C ILE A 177 -8.34 1.66 -22.00
N ASN A 178 -9.18 2.03 -21.03
CA ASN A 178 -9.61 1.18 -19.92
C ASN A 178 -11.13 1.03 -19.93
N THR A 179 -11.61 -0.14 -19.52
CA THR A 179 -13.05 -0.43 -19.35
C THR A 179 -13.39 -0.37 -17.86
N ALA A 180 -14.51 0.26 -17.49
CA ALA A 180 -14.96 0.27 -16.10
C ALA A 180 -15.40 -1.14 -15.65
N PRO A 181 -15.10 -1.57 -14.41
CA PRO A 181 -15.59 -2.84 -13.89
C PRO A 181 -17.12 -2.81 -13.72
N THR A 182 -17.78 -3.93 -14.05
CA THR A 182 -19.26 -4.03 -14.07
C THR A 182 -19.81 -5.13 -13.15
N GLN A 183 -18.94 -5.99 -12.63
CA GLN A 183 -19.29 -7.06 -11.70
C GLN A 183 -19.61 -6.48 -10.33
N LEU A 184 -20.83 -6.68 -9.84
CA LEU A 184 -21.22 -6.28 -8.49
C LEU A 184 -20.55 -7.15 -7.43
N LEU A 185 -20.17 -6.53 -6.31
CA LEU A 185 -19.42 -7.15 -5.23
C LEU A 185 -20.16 -7.09 -3.89
N ASP A 186 -20.26 -8.23 -3.22
CA ASP A 186 -20.61 -8.37 -1.81
C ASP A 186 -19.35 -8.07 -0.98
N ILE A 187 -19.40 -7.07 -0.09
CA ILE A 187 -18.22 -6.61 0.67
C ILE A 187 -18.22 -7.16 2.09
N TYR A 188 -17.07 -7.66 2.55
CA TYR A 188 -16.85 -8.19 3.89
C TYR A 188 -15.66 -7.50 4.55
N VAL A 189 -15.77 -7.22 5.85
CA VAL A 189 -14.82 -6.40 6.61
C VAL A 189 -14.54 -7.02 7.98
N PHE A 190 -13.30 -6.90 8.46
CA PHE A 190 -12.85 -7.36 9.79
C PHE A 190 -11.52 -6.72 10.19
N GLY A 191 -11.15 -6.88 11.46
CA GLY A 191 -10.01 -6.22 12.09
C GLY A 191 -10.44 -4.99 12.92
N CYS A 192 -9.55 -4.01 13.03
CA CYS A 192 -9.80 -2.76 13.73
C CYS A 192 -10.83 -1.86 13.02
N ASN A 193 -11.56 -1.10 13.82
CA ASN A 193 -12.60 -0.15 13.47
C ASN A 193 -12.61 1.01 14.49
N GLU A 194 -11.52 1.29 15.20
CA GLU A 194 -11.46 2.38 16.17
C GLU A 194 -11.69 3.75 15.51
N GLN A 195 -11.13 3.93 14.31
CA GLN A 195 -11.14 5.19 13.57
C GLN A 195 -12.07 5.15 12.35
N GLY A 196 -12.78 4.04 12.14
CA GLY A 196 -13.82 3.87 11.13
C GLY A 196 -13.39 3.11 9.88
N GLU A 197 -12.24 2.42 9.94
CA GLU A 197 -11.55 1.79 8.82
C GLU A 197 -12.41 0.73 8.09
N LEU A 198 -13.36 0.08 8.79
CA LEU A 198 -14.25 -0.93 8.20
C LEU A 198 -15.44 -0.34 7.43
N GLY A 199 -15.62 0.99 7.45
CA GLY A 199 -16.70 1.67 6.73
C GLY A 199 -18.09 1.28 7.21
N LEU A 200 -18.23 0.90 8.49
CA LEU A 200 -19.50 0.46 9.09
C LEU A 200 -20.34 1.64 9.62
N GLY A 201 -19.80 2.85 9.64
CA GLY A 201 -20.44 4.03 10.20
C GLY A 201 -20.94 3.79 11.64
N LEU A 202 -22.04 4.45 11.99
CA LEU A 202 -22.68 4.29 13.29
C LEU A 202 -23.50 2.98 13.46
N GLN A 203 -23.38 2.01 12.55
CA GLN A 203 -24.08 0.72 12.66
C GLN A 203 -23.50 -0.19 13.75
N THR A 204 -22.25 0.06 14.16
CA THR A 204 -21.57 -0.65 15.26
C THR A 204 -20.86 0.35 16.15
N LYS A 205 -20.75 0.02 17.44
CA LYS A 205 -19.82 0.67 18.38
C LYS A 205 -18.61 -0.20 18.71
N LYS A 206 -18.45 -1.34 18.03
CA LYS A 206 -17.29 -2.21 18.21
C LYS A 206 -16.06 -1.56 17.57
N THR A 207 -15.01 -1.42 18.37
CA THR A 207 -13.64 -1.08 17.96
C THR A 207 -12.98 -2.20 17.17
N THR A 208 -13.39 -3.46 17.36
CA THR A 208 -12.83 -4.63 16.67
C THR A 208 -13.92 -5.56 16.16
N ILE A 209 -13.78 -6.05 14.92
CA ILE A 209 -14.62 -7.06 14.30
C ILE A 209 -13.76 -8.29 14.03
N SER A 210 -13.77 -9.26 14.95
CA SER A 210 -12.79 -10.37 14.96
C SER A 210 -12.91 -11.40 13.83
N ARG A 211 -14.03 -11.41 13.11
CA ARG A 211 -14.34 -12.38 12.05
C ARG A 211 -15.04 -11.67 10.89
N PRO A 212 -14.92 -12.14 9.63
CA PRO A 212 -15.53 -11.49 8.46
C PRO A 212 -17.04 -11.18 8.59
N VAL A 213 -17.42 -9.90 8.56
CA VAL A 213 -18.84 -9.48 8.56
C VAL A 213 -19.16 -8.76 7.25
N LYS A 214 -20.32 -9.06 6.65
CA LYS A 214 -20.78 -8.36 5.44
C LYS A 214 -21.13 -6.90 5.75
N ASN A 215 -20.50 -5.94 5.07
CA ASN A 215 -20.86 -4.52 5.16
C ASN A 215 -22.12 -4.26 4.31
N PRO A 216 -23.27 -3.89 4.93
CA PRO A 216 -24.52 -3.76 4.21
C PRO A 216 -24.63 -2.46 3.42
N ASP A 217 -24.00 -1.38 3.89
CA ASP A 217 -24.05 -0.06 3.23
C ASP A 217 -23.24 -0.07 1.93
N LEU A 218 -21.99 -0.54 1.99
CA LEU A 218 -21.17 -0.73 0.79
C LEU A 218 -21.87 -1.64 -0.22
N THR A 219 -22.36 -2.81 0.22
CA THR A 219 -23.07 -3.74 -0.69
C THR A 219 -24.29 -3.08 -1.34
N ALA A 220 -25.08 -2.32 -0.59
CA ALA A 220 -26.27 -1.63 -1.11
C ALA A 220 -25.94 -0.53 -2.15
N ARG A 221 -24.73 0.05 -2.11
CA ARG A 221 -24.23 1.04 -3.08
C ARG A 221 -23.66 0.41 -4.37
N GLY A 222 -23.71 -0.91 -4.51
CA GLY A 222 -23.36 -1.59 -5.76
C GLY A 222 -21.89 -1.42 -6.16
N ILE A 223 -20.99 -1.78 -5.24
CA ILE A 223 -19.53 -1.71 -5.46
C ILE A 223 -19.12 -2.62 -6.63
N VAL A 224 -18.21 -2.14 -7.46
CA VAL A 224 -17.57 -2.88 -8.57
C VAL A 224 -16.05 -3.02 -8.41
N GLN A 225 -15.44 -2.22 -7.53
CA GLN A 225 -14.05 -2.35 -7.11
C GLN A 225 -13.81 -1.68 -5.74
N MET A 226 -12.84 -2.18 -4.97
CA MET A 226 -12.32 -1.55 -3.76
C MET A 226 -10.82 -1.30 -3.82
N ALA A 227 -10.34 -0.48 -2.88
CA ALA A 227 -8.95 -0.41 -2.44
C ALA A 227 -8.91 -0.24 -0.91
N ALA A 228 -7.92 -0.85 -0.26
CA ALA A 228 -7.56 -0.54 1.12
C ALA A 228 -6.28 0.31 1.11
N GLY A 229 -6.24 1.33 1.96
CA GLY A 229 -5.03 2.05 2.33
C GLY A 229 -4.51 1.60 3.69
N GLY A 230 -3.55 2.32 4.26
CA GLY A 230 -3.01 2.02 5.60
C GLY A 230 -4.06 2.13 6.70
N MET A 231 -4.86 3.22 6.69
CA MET A 231 -5.85 3.56 7.72
C MET A 231 -7.22 3.99 7.15
N HIS A 232 -7.44 3.79 5.84
CA HIS A 232 -8.65 4.22 5.14
C HIS A 232 -9.05 3.24 4.03
N GLY A 233 -10.28 3.35 3.55
CA GLY A 233 -10.79 2.57 2.44
C GLY A 233 -11.39 3.44 1.34
N ALA A 234 -11.35 2.91 0.11
CA ALA A 234 -11.99 3.50 -1.06
C ALA A 234 -12.77 2.45 -1.86
N ALA A 235 -13.89 2.86 -2.46
CA ALA A 235 -14.70 2.00 -3.33
C ALA A 235 -15.18 2.75 -4.58
N LEU A 236 -15.26 2.04 -5.70
CA LEU A 236 -15.86 2.49 -6.95
C LEU A 236 -17.21 1.79 -7.14
N THR A 237 -18.26 2.57 -7.37
CA THR A 237 -19.64 2.06 -7.57
C THR A 237 -19.96 1.84 -9.05
N LYS A 238 -20.98 1.02 -9.33
CA LYS A 238 -21.47 0.75 -10.69
C LYS A 238 -22.02 1.99 -11.41
N ASP A 239 -22.49 2.99 -10.67
CA ASP A 239 -22.89 4.30 -11.18
C ASP A 239 -21.74 5.34 -11.22
N ASN A 240 -20.49 4.86 -11.18
CA ASN A 240 -19.27 5.65 -11.43
C ASN A 240 -18.96 6.72 -10.36
N LYS A 241 -19.37 6.49 -9.12
CA LYS A 241 -19.00 7.31 -7.95
C LYS A 241 -17.80 6.69 -7.24
N ILE A 242 -16.99 7.53 -6.59
CA ILE A 242 -15.95 7.08 -5.65
C ILE A 242 -16.44 7.39 -4.24
N LEU A 243 -16.38 6.39 -3.37
CA LEU A 243 -16.68 6.48 -1.94
C LEU A 243 -15.38 6.33 -1.14
N THR A 244 -15.24 7.09 -0.05
CA THR A 244 -14.09 7.01 0.87
C THR A 244 -14.53 7.03 2.34
N TRP A 245 -13.77 6.37 3.22
CA TRP A 245 -13.98 6.32 4.68
C TRP A 245 -12.69 5.93 5.42
N GLY A 246 -12.65 6.12 6.74
CA GLY A 246 -11.48 5.92 7.60
C GLY A 246 -10.75 7.24 7.91
N VAL A 247 -9.51 7.15 8.41
CA VAL A 247 -8.76 8.30 8.95
C VAL A 247 -8.51 9.39 7.92
N ASN A 248 -8.84 10.65 8.25
CA ASN A 248 -8.68 11.80 7.35
C ASN A 248 -7.60 12.81 7.79
N ASP A 249 -6.65 12.45 8.67
CA ASP A 249 -5.60 13.38 9.16
C ASP A 249 -4.69 13.92 8.04
N GLY A 250 -4.23 13.05 7.13
CA GLY A 250 -3.52 13.47 5.91
C GLY A 250 -4.43 14.14 4.88
N LYS A 251 -5.75 14.12 5.12
CA LYS A 251 -6.87 14.34 4.18
C LYS A 251 -7.10 13.25 3.07
N PRO A 252 -6.65 11.97 3.20
CA PRO A 252 -6.69 10.94 2.13
C PRO A 252 -8.07 10.69 1.49
N LEU A 253 -9.16 11.04 2.18
CA LEU A 253 -10.52 10.78 1.71
C LEU A 253 -10.94 11.68 0.54
N GLY A 254 -10.22 12.78 0.26
CA GLY A 254 -10.52 13.70 -0.84
C GLY A 254 -11.84 14.48 -0.67
N ARG A 255 -12.28 14.68 0.57
CA ARG A 255 -13.52 15.36 0.95
C ARG A 255 -13.43 15.96 2.35
N SER A 256 -14.27 16.95 2.66
CA SER A 256 -14.40 17.52 4.01
C SER A 256 -14.90 16.47 5.01
N VAL A 257 -14.38 16.56 6.25
CA VAL A 257 -14.96 15.94 7.46
C VAL A 257 -15.03 16.94 8.62
N ASP A 258 -14.71 18.20 8.35
CA ASP A 258 -14.31 19.21 9.33
C ASP A 258 -15.55 19.87 9.99
N ASP A 259 -16.74 19.57 9.47
CA ASP A 259 -18.05 20.00 9.98
C ASP A 259 -18.51 19.21 11.23
N TRP A 260 -17.81 18.12 11.59
CA TRP A 260 -18.09 17.36 12.81
C TRP A 260 -17.19 17.80 13.97
N VAL A 261 -17.81 18.13 15.10
CA VAL A 261 -17.13 18.44 16.36
C VAL A 261 -17.35 17.29 17.32
N ALA A 262 -16.26 16.76 17.90
CA ALA A 262 -16.35 15.73 18.92
C ALA A 262 -17.14 16.23 20.14
N PRO A 263 -18.09 15.46 20.70
CA PRO A 263 -18.82 15.86 21.89
C PRO A 263 -17.86 16.05 23.07
N GLU A 264 -18.02 17.15 23.80
CA GLU A 264 -17.22 17.42 25.00
C GLU A 264 -17.44 16.29 26.03
N ARG A 265 -16.34 15.71 26.53
CA ARG A 265 -16.35 14.66 27.56
C ARG A 265 -16.02 15.31 28.89
N ASP A 266 -16.93 15.22 29.86
CA ASP A 266 -16.70 15.70 31.22
C ASP A 266 -15.48 14.98 31.83
N ALA A 267 -14.41 15.74 32.09
CA ALA A 267 -13.15 15.19 32.61
C ALA A 267 -13.25 14.68 34.05
N ASP A 268 -14.30 15.07 34.78
CA ASP A 268 -14.59 14.66 36.16
C ASP A 268 -15.53 13.42 36.22
N ALA A 269 -15.84 12.79 35.07
CA ALA A 269 -16.69 11.60 35.00
C ALA A 269 -15.89 10.31 35.31
N GLU A 270 -15.83 9.96 36.59
CA GLU A 270 -15.38 8.65 37.11
C GLU A 270 -16.21 7.51 36.50
N SER A 271 -15.76 7.00 35.34
CA SER A 271 -16.44 5.97 34.56
C SER A 271 -15.59 4.70 34.53
N ASP A 272 -15.97 3.73 35.36
CA ASP A 272 -15.33 2.42 35.57
C ASP A 272 -15.58 1.44 34.38
N ASP A 273 -15.48 1.96 33.16
CA ASP A 273 -15.78 1.29 31.89
C ASP A 273 -14.58 1.43 30.95
N GLU A 274 -13.90 0.30 30.68
CA GLU A 274 -12.71 0.20 29.84
C GLU A 274 -12.94 0.63 28.37
N SER A 275 -14.18 0.92 27.96
CA SER A 275 -14.47 1.62 26.69
C SER A 275 -14.09 3.11 26.73
N THR A 276 -12.79 3.35 26.86
CA THR A 276 -12.16 4.68 26.83
C THR A 276 -12.31 5.41 25.48
N THR A 277 -12.85 4.74 24.45
CA THR A 277 -13.03 5.20 23.07
C THR A 277 -13.46 6.66 22.96
N SER A 278 -12.70 7.44 22.19
CA SER A 278 -13.19 8.68 21.59
C SER A 278 -14.45 8.38 20.75
N ALA A 279 -15.39 9.32 20.71
CA ALA A 279 -16.53 9.19 19.82
C ALA A 279 -16.02 9.17 18.37
N GLN A 280 -16.29 8.10 17.64
CA GLN A 280 -15.87 7.95 16.25
C GLN A 280 -16.57 8.99 15.35
N ASN A 281 -15.80 9.71 14.53
CA ASN A 281 -16.36 10.72 13.62
C ASN A 281 -17.26 10.03 12.55
N PRO A 282 -18.58 10.32 12.52
CA PRO A 282 -19.49 9.70 11.55
C PRO A 282 -19.16 10.06 10.09
N LEU A 283 -18.53 11.23 9.86
CA LEU A 283 -18.11 11.67 8.53
C LEU A 283 -16.88 10.91 8.03
N GLU A 284 -16.07 10.35 8.93
CA GLU A 284 -14.92 9.51 8.58
C GLU A 284 -15.34 8.03 8.48
N SER A 285 -16.08 7.49 9.46
CA SER A 285 -16.41 6.06 9.48
C SER A 285 -17.52 5.60 8.53
N THR A 286 -18.24 6.54 7.90
CA THR A 286 -19.31 6.22 6.94
C THR A 286 -18.83 6.40 5.49
N PRO A 287 -18.92 5.37 4.62
CA PRO A 287 -18.63 5.45 3.20
C PRO A 287 -19.42 6.55 2.50
N THR A 288 -18.73 7.64 2.16
CA THR A 288 -19.34 8.87 1.63
C THR A 288 -18.72 9.23 0.30
N GLU A 289 -19.54 9.77 -0.59
CA GLU A 289 -19.15 10.19 -1.94
C GLU A 289 -18.12 11.33 -1.91
N VAL A 290 -17.11 11.21 -2.76
CA VAL A 290 -16.03 12.19 -2.94
C VAL A 290 -16.53 13.36 -3.79
N ASP A 291 -16.17 14.60 -3.42
CA ASP A 291 -16.54 15.80 -4.18
C ASP A 291 -15.80 15.84 -5.54
N MET A 292 -16.54 15.69 -6.63
CA MET A 292 -16.01 15.65 -8.00
C MET A 292 -15.96 17.02 -8.71
N THR A 293 -16.15 18.15 -8.03
CA THR A 293 -16.23 19.50 -8.65
C THR A 293 -15.01 19.88 -9.52
N ASN A 294 -13.82 19.36 -9.21
CA ASN A 294 -12.59 19.57 -10.01
C ASN A 294 -12.44 18.58 -11.19
N VAL A 295 -13.29 17.56 -11.30
CA VAL A 295 -13.22 16.52 -12.33
C VAL A 295 -14.17 16.86 -13.50
N PRO A 296 -13.73 16.75 -14.77
CA PRO A 296 -14.60 17.03 -15.90
C PRO A 296 -15.85 16.13 -15.92
N GLU A 297 -17.02 16.72 -16.16
CA GLU A 297 -18.30 16.01 -16.27
C GLU A 297 -18.23 14.88 -17.32
N GLY A 298 -18.83 13.72 -17.00
CA GLY A 298 -18.76 12.53 -17.85
C GLY A 298 -17.41 11.79 -17.82
N THR A 299 -16.51 12.10 -16.88
CA THR A 299 -15.31 11.29 -16.62
C THR A 299 -15.71 9.92 -16.05
N ILE A 300 -15.31 8.85 -16.74
CA ILE A 300 -15.53 7.48 -16.30
C ILE A 300 -14.26 6.96 -15.63
N PHE A 301 -14.38 6.45 -14.41
CA PHE A 301 -13.32 5.81 -13.64
C PHE A 301 -13.29 4.30 -13.92
N THR A 302 -12.10 3.71 -13.87
CA THR A 302 -11.84 2.30 -14.26
C THR A 302 -10.89 1.56 -13.34
N GLN A 303 -10.18 2.27 -12.45
CA GLN A 303 -9.43 1.66 -11.35
C GLN A 303 -9.35 2.65 -10.18
N ILE A 304 -9.29 2.15 -8.95
CA ILE A 304 -8.82 2.88 -7.76
C ILE A 304 -7.66 2.14 -7.07
N ALA A 305 -6.84 2.87 -6.32
CA ALA A 305 -5.83 2.37 -5.38
C ALA A 305 -5.67 3.35 -4.19
N ALA A 306 -5.16 2.87 -3.05
CA ALA A 306 -4.96 3.69 -1.85
C ALA A 306 -3.62 3.33 -1.19
N GLY A 307 -2.94 4.34 -0.63
CA GLY A 307 -1.77 4.19 0.25
C GLY A 307 -2.12 4.49 1.70
N ASP A 308 -1.16 4.90 2.53
CA ASP A 308 -1.43 5.38 3.90
C ASP A 308 -2.15 6.73 3.90
N ASN A 309 -1.79 7.59 2.94
CA ASN A 309 -2.18 9.01 2.96
C ASN A 309 -2.79 9.52 1.64
N ALA A 310 -2.89 8.72 0.58
CA ALA A 310 -3.46 9.15 -0.69
C ALA A 310 -4.41 8.12 -1.30
N THR A 311 -5.34 8.61 -2.14
CA THR A 311 -6.34 7.80 -2.86
C THR A 311 -6.28 8.15 -4.34
N TYR A 312 -5.85 7.19 -5.16
CA TYR A 312 -5.67 7.35 -6.60
C TYR A 312 -6.82 6.73 -7.39
N ALA A 313 -7.19 7.37 -8.50
CA ALA A 313 -8.15 6.85 -9.47
C ALA A 313 -7.63 6.97 -10.92
N VAL A 314 -7.94 5.98 -11.76
CA VAL A 314 -7.63 5.98 -13.21
C VAL A 314 -8.92 6.11 -14.02
N THR A 315 -8.87 6.91 -15.08
CA THR A 315 -10.01 7.14 -15.99
C THR A 315 -10.00 6.23 -17.23
N ASN A 316 -11.11 6.23 -17.97
CA ASN A 316 -11.27 5.48 -19.22
C ASN A 316 -10.30 5.89 -20.35
N ASP A 317 -9.79 7.13 -20.33
CA ASP A 317 -8.73 7.65 -21.20
C ASP A 317 -7.32 7.59 -20.57
N GLY A 318 -7.19 6.92 -19.42
CA GLY A 318 -5.92 6.67 -18.76
C GLY A 318 -5.27 7.92 -18.18
N LEU A 319 -6.06 8.84 -17.65
CA LEU A 319 -5.61 9.91 -16.78
C LEU A 319 -5.64 9.44 -15.32
N GLY A 320 -4.82 10.04 -14.46
CA GLY A 320 -4.81 9.79 -13.01
C GLY A 320 -5.36 10.98 -12.22
N ALA A 321 -6.20 10.72 -11.23
CA ALA A 321 -6.64 11.68 -10.21
C ALA A 321 -6.23 11.19 -8.81
N ASP A 322 -6.10 12.10 -7.84
CA ASP A 322 -5.42 11.83 -6.57
C ASP A 322 -5.97 12.63 -5.37
N GLY A 323 -5.69 12.12 -4.16
CA GLY A 323 -5.83 12.76 -2.85
C GLY A 323 -4.48 13.01 -2.13
N PRO A 324 -4.47 13.51 -0.89
CA PRO A 324 -3.33 14.27 -0.37
C PRO A 324 -2.34 13.55 0.56
N MET A 325 -1.08 13.41 0.09
CA MET A 325 0.05 13.98 0.84
C MET A 325 1.22 14.28 -0.10
N GLY A 326 1.68 15.53 -0.12
CA GLY A 326 2.73 15.99 -1.05
C GLY A 326 2.26 15.94 -2.52
N PHE A 327 1.01 16.34 -2.77
CA PHE A 327 0.28 16.10 -4.03
C PHE A 327 1.10 16.44 -5.31
N THR A 328 1.77 17.61 -5.34
CA THR A 328 2.81 17.91 -6.34
C THR A 328 3.89 18.81 -5.72
N ARG A 329 4.92 19.17 -6.51
CA ARG A 329 5.91 20.21 -6.12
C ARG A 329 5.27 21.53 -5.65
N ASP A 330 4.09 21.88 -6.15
CA ASP A 330 3.46 23.20 -5.97
C ASP A 330 2.15 23.14 -5.14
N VAL A 331 1.75 21.96 -4.66
CA VAL A 331 0.53 21.72 -3.85
C VAL A 331 0.84 20.71 -2.76
N ASN A 332 0.65 21.07 -1.49
CA ASN A 332 0.91 20.17 -0.35
C ASN A 332 -0.22 19.14 -0.18
N GLU A 333 -1.44 19.63 -0.07
CA GLU A 333 -2.68 18.84 0.03
C GLU A 333 -3.68 19.26 -1.07
N ALA A 334 -4.27 18.28 -1.76
CA ALA A 334 -5.48 18.46 -2.54
C ALA A 334 -6.69 17.93 -1.74
N LEU A 335 -7.55 18.84 -1.27
CA LEU A 335 -8.74 18.50 -0.47
C LEU A 335 -9.88 17.85 -1.27
N ILE A 336 -9.80 17.93 -2.60
CA ILE A 336 -10.72 17.33 -3.58
C ILE A 336 -9.90 16.83 -4.78
N PRO A 337 -10.36 15.81 -5.55
CA PRO A 337 -9.56 15.16 -6.57
C PRO A 337 -9.07 16.11 -7.66
N MET A 338 -7.80 15.97 -8.04
CA MET A 338 -7.18 16.77 -9.09
C MET A 338 -6.38 15.89 -10.05
N LEU A 339 -6.42 16.24 -11.34
CA LEU A 339 -5.68 15.57 -12.42
C LEU A 339 -4.16 15.69 -12.21
N ILE A 340 -3.47 14.55 -12.17
CA ILE A 340 -2.01 14.48 -12.00
C ILE A 340 -1.31 14.85 -13.33
N PRO A 341 -0.50 15.91 -13.40
CA PRO A 341 0.18 16.30 -14.63
C PRO A 341 1.22 15.27 -15.11
N GLY A 342 1.22 14.97 -16.40
CA GLY A 342 2.21 14.10 -17.05
C GLY A 342 1.81 12.62 -17.15
N LEU A 343 0.91 12.13 -16.29
CA LEU A 343 0.33 10.79 -16.44
C LEU A 343 -0.71 10.78 -17.57
N THR A 344 -0.46 9.98 -18.60
CA THR A 344 -1.38 9.78 -19.73
C THR A 344 -1.34 8.34 -20.23
N LYS A 345 -2.48 7.83 -20.67
CA LYS A 345 -2.65 6.45 -21.18
C LYS A 345 -2.26 5.38 -20.16
N ILE A 346 -2.51 5.67 -18.88
CA ILE A 346 -2.32 4.76 -17.75
C ILE A 346 -3.35 3.63 -17.85
N VAL A 347 -2.89 2.39 -17.66
CA VAL A 347 -3.71 1.16 -17.66
C VAL A 347 -3.77 0.49 -16.29
N LYS A 348 -2.79 0.76 -15.42
CA LYS A 348 -2.84 0.35 -14.02
C LYS A 348 -2.15 1.37 -13.11
N ILE A 349 -2.67 1.53 -11.90
CA ILE A 349 -1.99 2.14 -10.74
C ILE A 349 -1.75 1.09 -9.65
N ALA A 350 -0.70 1.28 -8.87
CA ALA A 350 -0.44 0.59 -7.61
C ALA A 350 0.09 1.59 -6.58
N ALA A 351 -0.21 1.36 -5.31
CA ALA A 351 0.20 2.19 -4.19
C ALA A 351 0.84 1.31 -3.12
N GLY A 352 1.96 1.78 -2.56
CA GLY A 352 2.41 1.41 -1.23
C GLY A 352 2.05 2.55 -0.26
N ASN A 353 2.60 2.50 0.95
CA ASN A 353 2.31 3.45 2.04
C ASN A 353 2.36 4.92 1.58
N ASN A 354 3.51 5.36 1.08
CA ASN A 354 3.72 6.75 0.66
C ASN A 354 4.39 6.86 -0.73
N HIS A 355 4.28 5.82 -1.55
CA HIS A 355 4.86 5.78 -2.91
C HIS A 355 3.93 5.11 -3.91
N TYR A 356 3.96 5.58 -5.15
CA TYR A 356 2.92 5.28 -6.13
C TYR A 356 3.51 4.99 -7.49
N LEU A 357 2.93 3.99 -8.17
CA LEU A 357 3.34 3.50 -9.48
C LEU A 357 2.19 3.62 -10.47
N ALA A 358 2.49 4.03 -11.70
CA ALA A 358 1.55 4.00 -12.82
C ALA A 358 2.17 3.31 -14.04
N LEU A 359 1.46 2.32 -14.58
CA LEU A 359 1.80 1.58 -15.78
C LEU A 359 1.03 2.16 -16.97
N ASN A 360 1.73 2.54 -18.05
CA ASN A 360 1.07 3.02 -19.27
C ASN A 360 0.84 1.90 -20.30
N ASN A 361 -0.02 2.17 -21.30
CA ASN A 361 -0.37 1.22 -22.36
C ASN A 361 0.77 0.81 -23.33
N LYS A 362 2.00 1.27 -23.10
CA LYS A 362 3.23 0.82 -23.79
C LYS A 362 4.11 -0.07 -22.91
N GLY A 363 3.70 -0.32 -21.67
CA GLY A 363 4.47 -1.08 -20.69
C GLY A 363 5.67 -0.32 -20.13
N ALA A 364 5.55 1.00 -19.96
CA ALA A 364 6.48 1.84 -19.21
C ALA A 364 5.87 2.24 -17.86
N VAL A 365 6.71 2.31 -16.82
CA VAL A 365 6.30 2.55 -15.42
C VAL A 365 6.81 3.91 -14.94
N PHE A 366 5.92 4.66 -14.32
CA PHE A 366 6.16 5.97 -13.71
C PHE A 366 6.10 5.83 -12.19
N ALA A 367 6.96 6.54 -11.46
CA ALA A 367 6.95 6.54 -9.99
C ALA A 367 7.04 7.96 -9.39
N TRP A 368 6.26 8.20 -8.32
CA TRP A 368 6.27 9.42 -7.50
C TRP A 368 5.92 9.13 -6.03
N GLY A 369 6.09 10.13 -5.17
CA GLY A 369 5.87 10.06 -3.72
C GLY A 369 7.18 10.09 -2.94
N ALA A 370 7.23 9.37 -1.80
CA ALA A 370 8.44 9.12 -1.02
C ALA A 370 9.47 8.33 -1.82
N GLY A 371 10.76 8.62 -1.61
CA GLY A 371 11.88 8.01 -2.32
C GLY A 371 13.10 7.76 -1.44
N GLU A 372 12.91 7.72 -0.13
CA GLU A 372 13.97 7.67 0.88
C GLU A 372 14.58 6.25 0.94
N HIS A 373 13.78 5.22 0.69
CA HIS A 373 14.20 3.83 0.45
C HIS A 373 14.28 3.49 -1.05
N ASN A 374 14.57 4.47 -1.92
CA ASN A 374 14.66 4.35 -3.39
C ASN A 374 13.46 3.63 -4.09
N GLN A 375 12.29 3.56 -3.46
CA GLN A 375 11.08 2.91 -3.99
C GLN A 375 10.54 3.54 -5.30
N LEU A 376 11.13 4.65 -5.76
CA LEU A 376 10.85 5.29 -7.04
C LEU A 376 11.70 4.76 -8.22
N GLY A 377 12.54 3.75 -8.00
CA GLY A 377 13.41 3.16 -9.03
C GLY A 377 14.46 4.13 -9.60
N ARG A 378 14.72 5.22 -8.87
CA ARG A 378 15.64 6.31 -9.22
C ARG A 378 16.14 6.99 -7.94
N ARG A 379 17.43 7.28 -7.86
CA ARG A 379 18.00 8.05 -6.75
C ARG A 379 17.43 9.47 -6.73
N ILE A 380 16.87 9.89 -5.58
CA ILE A 380 16.48 11.27 -5.33
C ILE A 380 17.67 12.04 -4.73
N VAL A 381 17.89 13.27 -5.18
CA VAL A 381 18.88 14.19 -4.59
C VAL A 381 18.13 15.16 -3.68
N GLU A 382 18.54 15.23 -2.41
CA GLU A 382 17.91 15.98 -1.32
C GLU A 382 17.54 17.43 -1.67
N ARG A 383 18.49 18.20 -2.24
CA ARG A 383 18.30 19.57 -2.75
C ARG A 383 17.17 19.71 -3.80
N THR A 384 16.67 18.59 -4.30
CA THR A 384 15.59 18.48 -5.28
C THR A 384 14.52 17.46 -4.84
N ARG A 385 14.34 17.20 -3.53
CA ARG A 385 13.41 16.18 -3.00
C ARG A 385 12.00 16.30 -3.57
N LEU A 386 11.48 17.52 -3.79
CA LEU A 386 10.15 17.75 -4.38
C LEU A 386 10.02 17.24 -5.83
N ASN A 387 11.11 16.93 -6.54
CA ASN A 387 11.07 16.23 -7.84
C ASN A 387 10.81 14.72 -7.71
N ALA A 388 10.63 14.22 -6.48
CA ALA A 388 10.04 12.91 -6.20
C ALA A 388 8.50 12.95 -6.40
N LEU A 389 7.86 14.08 -6.10
CA LEU A 389 6.41 14.33 -6.21
C LEU A 389 5.92 14.58 -7.65
N VAL A 390 6.76 14.34 -8.65
CA VAL A 390 6.43 14.45 -10.07
C VAL A 390 6.55 13.06 -10.70
N PRO A 391 5.46 12.50 -11.26
CA PRO A 391 5.49 11.19 -11.91
C PRO A 391 6.54 11.14 -13.03
N ARG A 392 7.45 10.17 -12.94
CA ARG A 392 8.57 10.06 -13.88
C ARG A 392 8.86 8.62 -14.25
N GLU A 393 9.00 8.38 -15.55
CA GLU A 393 9.49 7.12 -16.12
C GLU A 393 10.95 6.88 -15.70
N PHE A 394 11.25 5.65 -15.27
CA PHE A 394 12.59 5.19 -14.91
C PHE A 394 12.97 3.93 -15.71
N GLY A 395 14.23 3.47 -15.56
CA GLY A 395 14.91 2.58 -16.50
C GLY A 395 14.49 1.09 -16.52
N LEU A 396 13.19 0.80 -16.53
CA LEU A 396 12.69 -0.57 -16.73
C LEU A 396 12.67 -0.97 -18.22
N PRO A 397 12.77 -2.27 -18.54
CA PRO A 397 12.46 -2.79 -19.87
C PRO A 397 11.02 -2.48 -20.30
N LYS A 398 10.82 -2.25 -21.61
CA LYS A 398 9.48 -2.06 -22.20
C LYS A 398 8.65 -3.34 -22.11
N ALA A 399 7.33 -3.22 -22.27
CA ALA A 399 6.38 -4.33 -22.16
C ALA A 399 6.29 -4.95 -20.75
N MET A 400 6.37 -4.12 -19.71
CA MET A 400 5.72 -4.43 -18.44
C MET A 400 4.21 -4.60 -18.68
N VAL A 401 3.61 -5.59 -18.00
CA VAL A 401 2.19 -5.93 -18.10
C VAL A 401 1.46 -5.77 -16.78
N ASP A 402 2.19 -5.79 -15.66
CA ASP A 402 1.61 -5.50 -14.34
C ASP A 402 2.65 -4.81 -13.41
N ILE A 403 2.15 -4.12 -12.38
CA ILE A 403 2.87 -3.42 -11.31
C ILE A 403 2.21 -3.70 -9.95
N PHE A 404 3.03 -3.79 -8.91
CA PHE A 404 2.60 -4.01 -7.52
C PHE A 404 3.52 -3.25 -6.57
N CYS A 405 3.04 -2.96 -5.36
CA CYS A 405 3.84 -2.39 -4.28
C CYS A 405 3.75 -3.30 -3.05
N GLY A 406 4.78 -3.25 -2.20
CA GLY A 406 4.62 -3.38 -0.76
C GLY A 406 4.71 -2.00 -0.11
N SER A 407 5.06 -1.92 1.17
CA SER A 407 5.07 -0.64 1.88
C SER A 407 6.12 0.33 1.33
N GLU A 408 7.36 -0.17 1.22
CA GLU A 408 8.56 0.60 0.88
C GLU A 408 9.37 -0.03 -0.26
N HIS A 409 8.75 -0.97 -0.98
CA HIS A 409 9.32 -1.63 -2.13
C HIS A 409 8.27 -1.91 -3.19
N SER A 410 8.73 -2.28 -4.38
CA SER A 410 7.96 -2.25 -5.60
C SER A 410 8.30 -3.42 -6.51
N PHE A 411 7.32 -3.83 -7.32
CA PHE A 411 7.47 -4.88 -8.32
C PHE A 411 6.91 -4.45 -9.69
N ALA A 412 7.52 -4.95 -10.75
CA ALA A 412 6.96 -4.92 -12.11
C ALA A 412 7.06 -6.31 -12.76
N LEU A 413 5.96 -6.78 -13.34
CA LEU A 413 5.87 -8.03 -14.09
C LEU A 413 6.03 -7.73 -15.58
N HIS A 414 7.06 -8.29 -16.21
CA HIS A 414 7.30 -8.18 -17.65
C HIS A 414 6.56 -9.29 -18.42
N LYS A 415 6.15 -9.02 -19.66
CA LYS A 415 5.34 -9.93 -20.51
C LYS A 415 5.86 -11.36 -20.66
N ASN A 416 7.15 -11.62 -20.41
CA ASN A 416 7.75 -12.97 -20.46
C ASN A 416 7.74 -13.71 -19.10
N GLY A 417 7.01 -13.22 -18.09
CA GLY A 417 6.98 -13.81 -16.74
C GLY A 417 8.19 -13.47 -15.85
N THR A 418 9.06 -12.54 -16.26
CA THR A 418 10.15 -12.04 -15.39
C THR A 418 9.61 -10.96 -14.46
N VAL A 419 9.79 -11.15 -13.15
CA VAL A 419 9.55 -10.11 -12.12
C VAL A 419 10.82 -9.26 -11.93
N TYR A 420 10.64 -7.95 -11.84
CA TYR A 420 11.65 -6.98 -11.41
C TYR A 420 11.22 -6.36 -10.08
N SER A 421 12.16 -6.06 -9.18
CA SER A 421 11.91 -5.37 -7.92
C SER A 421 12.96 -4.31 -7.58
N TRP A 422 12.56 -3.34 -6.76
CA TRP A 422 13.39 -2.27 -6.22
C TRP A 422 12.74 -1.67 -4.96
N GLY A 423 13.49 -0.88 -4.20
CA GLY A 423 13.08 -0.32 -2.91
C GLY A 423 13.77 -1.02 -1.74
N ALA A 424 13.13 -1.03 -0.57
CA ALA A 424 13.65 -1.70 0.63
C ALA A 424 13.90 -3.21 0.40
N ASN A 425 15.07 -3.69 0.83
CA ASN A 425 15.46 -5.10 0.80
C ASN A 425 16.20 -5.54 2.08
N ASN A 426 16.18 -4.72 3.14
CA ASN A 426 16.80 -5.00 4.46
C ASN A 426 16.31 -6.31 5.11
N MET A 427 15.15 -6.83 4.69
CA MET A 427 14.55 -8.08 5.14
C MET A 427 14.41 -9.10 4.00
N GLY A 428 15.08 -8.90 2.86
CA GLY A 428 14.98 -9.75 1.68
C GLY A 428 13.64 -9.63 0.93
N GLN A 429 12.81 -8.63 1.24
CA GLN A 429 11.46 -8.47 0.70
C GLN A 429 11.42 -8.09 -0.79
N CYS A 430 12.53 -7.65 -1.39
CA CYS A 430 12.64 -7.56 -2.86
C CYS A 430 13.03 -8.91 -3.51
N GLY A 431 13.40 -9.94 -2.74
CA GLY A 431 13.82 -11.25 -3.26
C GLY A 431 15.21 -11.23 -3.92
N GLN A 432 16.10 -10.35 -3.45
CA GLN A 432 17.44 -10.13 -4.01
C GLN A 432 18.51 -10.42 -2.96
N PHE A 433 19.57 -11.13 -3.37
CA PHE A 433 20.63 -11.63 -2.48
C PHE A 433 21.99 -11.58 -3.19
N ASN A 434 23.06 -11.52 -2.41
CA ASN A 434 24.42 -11.63 -2.91
C ASN A 434 24.73 -13.06 -3.38
N LYS A 435 25.85 -13.23 -4.11
CA LYS A 435 26.27 -14.53 -4.68
C LYS A 435 26.61 -15.60 -3.64
N ASP A 436 26.90 -15.20 -2.40
CA ASP A 436 27.12 -16.07 -1.24
C ASP A 436 25.81 -16.40 -0.48
N GLY A 437 24.68 -15.84 -0.91
CA GLY A 437 23.39 -15.97 -0.23
C GLY A 437 23.22 -15.08 0.98
N THR A 438 24.02 -14.02 1.15
CA THR A 438 23.75 -12.93 2.11
C THR A 438 22.76 -11.90 1.55
N LEU A 439 22.24 -11.01 2.39
CA LEU A 439 21.44 -9.86 1.96
C LEU A 439 22.30 -8.91 1.10
N THR A 440 21.67 -8.22 0.14
CA THR A 440 22.30 -7.13 -0.61
C THR A 440 22.51 -5.89 0.28
N GLU A 441 22.86 -4.75 -0.32
CA GLU A 441 22.55 -3.44 0.28
C GLU A 441 21.08 -3.41 0.76
N GLU A 442 20.82 -2.70 1.86
CA GLU A 442 19.51 -2.56 2.52
C GLU A 442 18.39 -2.06 1.59
N VAL A 443 18.78 -1.42 0.48
CA VAL A 443 17.89 -0.79 -0.48
C VAL A 443 18.37 -1.07 -1.90
N THR A 444 17.54 -1.76 -2.69
CA THR A 444 17.78 -1.94 -4.13
C THR A 444 17.42 -0.64 -4.86
N SER A 445 18.44 0.11 -5.26
CA SER A 445 18.28 1.41 -5.95
C SER A 445 17.91 1.32 -7.44
N ASN A 446 18.19 0.18 -8.10
CA ASN A 446 17.91 -0.06 -9.52
C ASN A 446 16.99 -1.28 -9.69
N ALA A 447 15.94 -1.16 -10.51
CA ALA A 447 15.01 -2.25 -10.80
C ALA A 447 15.72 -3.51 -11.34
N THR A 448 15.81 -4.54 -10.50
CA THR A 448 16.63 -5.73 -10.70
C THR A 448 15.76 -6.98 -10.75
N LYS A 449 16.20 -8.01 -11.47
CA LYS A 449 15.42 -9.24 -11.67
C LYS A 449 15.35 -10.06 -10.40
N VAL A 450 14.16 -10.56 -10.08
CA VAL A 450 13.95 -11.49 -8.96
C VAL A 450 14.31 -12.90 -9.43
N ASP A 451 15.60 -13.23 -9.46
CA ASP A 451 16.09 -14.53 -9.97
C ASP A 451 15.54 -15.73 -9.17
N ILE A 452 15.11 -15.54 -7.90
CA ILE A 452 14.45 -16.59 -7.10
C ILE A 452 13.06 -17.00 -7.62
N LEU A 453 12.39 -16.14 -8.41
CA LEU A 453 11.08 -16.41 -9.04
C LEU A 453 11.22 -16.83 -10.52
N LYS A 454 12.46 -17.02 -11.00
CA LYS A 454 12.75 -17.33 -12.41
C LYS A 454 12.14 -18.66 -12.83
N GLY A 455 11.27 -18.60 -13.84
CA GLY A 455 10.58 -19.78 -14.37
C GLY A 455 9.34 -20.20 -13.56
N LYS A 456 8.97 -19.48 -12.49
CA LYS A 456 7.78 -19.76 -11.67
C LYS A 456 6.46 -19.25 -12.26
N ASN A 457 6.43 -18.75 -13.49
CA ASN A 457 5.22 -18.33 -14.21
C ASN A 457 4.27 -17.45 -13.37
N ILE A 458 4.76 -16.30 -12.89
CA ILE A 458 4.04 -15.46 -11.93
C ILE A 458 2.78 -14.84 -12.56
N LYS A 459 1.66 -14.93 -11.83
CA LYS A 459 0.36 -14.33 -12.11
C LYS A 459 0.21 -12.95 -11.45
N MET A 460 0.55 -12.85 -10.16
CA MET A 460 0.47 -11.61 -9.39
C MET A 460 1.42 -11.61 -8.18
N MET A 461 1.70 -10.43 -7.65
CA MET A 461 2.43 -10.22 -6.40
C MET A 461 1.52 -9.54 -5.37
N ALA A 462 1.82 -9.72 -4.08
CA ALA A 462 1.33 -8.89 -2.98
C ALA A 462 2.42 -8.78 -1.91
N ALA A 463 2.52 -7.66 -1.20
CA ALA A 463 3.63 -7.42 -0.26
C ALA A 463 3.25 -6.43 0.84
N GLY A 464 3.91 -6.55 1.99
CA GLY A 464 3.73 -5.68 3.15
C GLY A 464 5.01 -4.94 3.52
N ASN A 465 5.26 -4.77 4.83
CA ASN A 465 6.43 -4.07 5.37
C ASN A 465 7.74 -4.83 5.10
N ALA A 466 7.79 -6.11 5.46
CA ALA A 466 9.00 -6.93 5.45
C ALA A 466 8.82 -8.29 4.75
N SER A 467 7.67 -8.52 4.12
CA SER A 467 7.24 -9.79 3.53
C SER A 467 6.73 -9.61 2.10
N SER A 468 6.76 -10.67 1.30
CA SER A 468 6.21 -10.68 -0.06
C SER A 468 5.73 -12.06 -0.48
N LEU A 469 4.58 -12.06 -1.17
CA LEU A 469 3.94 -13.22 -1.76
C LEU A 469 3.94 -13.09 -3.29
N ALA A 470 4.23 -14.20 -3.97
CA ALA A 470 4.04 -14.36 -5.40
C ALA A 470 3.08 -15.53 -5.66
N LEU A 471 2.07 -15.32 -6.51
CA LEU A 471 1.13 -16.35 -6.94
C LEU A 471 1.47 -16.77 -8.37
N THR A 472 1.58 -18.06 -8.65
CA THR A 472 1.81 -18.59 -10.01
C THR A 472 0.51 -18.75 -10.80
N GLN A 473 0.58 -18.91 -12.12
CA GLN A 473 -0.62 -19.21 -12.94
C GLN A 473 -1.24 -20.57 -12.56
N GLU A 474 -0.44 -21.49 -12.03
CA GLU A 474 -0.81 -22.83 -11.58
C GLU A 474 -1.34 -22.84 -10.12
N GLY A 475 -1.48 -21.67 -9.49
CA GLY A 475 -2.04 -21.50 -8.15
C GLY A 475 -1.07 -21.72 -6.98
N GLU A 476 0.24 -21.95 -7.23
CA GLU A 476 1.22 -22.04 -6.14
C GLU A 476 1.42 -20.67 -5.49
N VAL A 477 1.39 -20.60 -4.15
CA VAL A 477 1.75 -19.38 -3.41
C VAL A 477 3.17 -19.53 -2.88
N LEU A 478 4.03 -18.56 -3.20
CA LEU A 478 5.45 -18.53 -2.85
C LEU A 478 5.72 -17.32 -1.94
N PHE A 479 6.27 -17.57 -0.74
CA PHE A 479 6.66 -16.56 0.24
C PHE A 479 8.17 -16.26 0.17
N PHE A 480 8.54 -14.98 0.33
CA PHE A 480 9.92 -14.55 0.60
C PHE A 480 9.96 -13.25 1.44
N GLY A 481 11.08 -13.00 2.10
CA GLY A 481 11.24 -11.89 3.06
C GLY A 481 11.50 -12.38 4.51
N LYS A 482 11.15 -11.54 5.50
CA LYS A 482 11.26 -11.80 6.95
C LYS A 482 10.37 -12.99 7.36
N VAL A 483 10.95 -14.05 7.94
CA VAL A 483 10.21 -15.29 8.28
C VAL A 483 9.71 -15.35 9.73
N ILE A 484 10.32 -14.56 10.62
CA ILE A 484 9.93 -14.45 12.03
C ILE A 484 8.63 -13.65 12.21
N ASP A 485 8.13 -13.60 13.43
CA ASP A 485 6.92 -12.85 13.81
C ASP A 485 5.68 -13.28 13.01
N GLY A 486 5.58 -14.59 12.75
CA GLY A 486 4.47 -15.24 12.03
C GLY A 486 4.39 -14.96 10.53
N LEU A 487 5.12 -13.98 10.00
CA LEU A 487 4.97 -13.47 8.63
C LEU A 487 5.06 -14.53 7.51
N SER A 488 5.80 -15.61 7.72
CA SER A 488 5.94 -16.69 6.74
C SER A 488 4.74 -17.64 6.63
N GLY A 489 3.83 -17.64 7.60
CA GLY A 489 2.62 -18.48 7.60
C GLY A 489 2.89 -19.98 7.66
N VAL A 490 4.10 -20.40 8.02
CA VAL A 490 4.52 -21.81 8.08
C VAL A 490 5.44 -22.06 9.28
N ASP A 491 5.52 -23.33 9.68
CA ASP A 491 6.61 -23.79 10.55
C ASP A 491 7.95 -23.80 9.77
N TYR A 492 8.59 -22.64 9.74
CA TYR A 492 9.89 -22.44 9.11
C TYR A 492 11.05 -23.11 9.86
N ALA A 493 10.82 -23.66 11.06
CA ALA A 493 11.81 -24.44 11.79
C ALA A 493 11.94 -25.86 11.20
N LYS A 494 10.85 -26.44 10.68
CA LYS A 494 10.85 -27.72 9.95
C LYS A 494 11.51 -27.67 8.57
N LEU A 495 11.74 -26.48 8.01
CA LEU A 495 12.33 -26.32 6.66
C LEU A 495 13.87 -26.46 6.66
N PRO A 496 14.49 -26.80 5.51
CA PRO A 496 15.94 -26.87 5.36
C PRO A 496 16.66 -25.57 5.72
N GLU A 497 17.78 -25.66 6.45
CA GLU A 497 18.46 -24.48 6.98
C GLU A 497 19.10 -23.59 5.90
N ASP A 498 19.55 -24.19 4.81
CA ASP A 498 20.17 -23.52 3.67
C ASP A 498 19.20 -22.60 2.91
N MET A 499 17.89 -22.69 3.16
CA MET A 499 16.89 -21.74 2.65
C MET A 499 16.93 -20.35 3.33
N PHE A 500 17.69 -20.19 4.43
CA PHE A 500 17.60 -19.02 5.29
C PHE A 500 18.90 -18.19 5.39
N ILE A 501 18.73 -16.96 5.87
CA ILE A 501 19.77 -16.09 6.42
C ILE A 501 19.47 -15.92 7.91
N ARG A 502 20.51 -15.97 8.76
CA ARG A 502 20.38 -15.78 10.21
C ARG A 502 20.63 -14.32 10.61
N ASN A 503 19.96 -13.84 11.67
CA ASN A 503 20.18 -12.52 12.27
C ASN A 503 21.38 -12.52 13.24
N GLU A 504 21.69 -11.37 13.84
CA GLU A 504 22.76 -11.21 14.84
C GLU A 504 22.59 -12.13 16.06
N SER A 505 21.34 -12.37 16.48
CA SER A 505 20.95 -13.33 17.52
C SER A 505 21.09 -14.80 17.09
N ASN A 506 21.66 -15.06 15.91
CA ASN A 506 21.83 -16.38 15.29
C ASN A 506 20.51 -17.16 15.10
N GLN A 507 19.38 -16.49 14.88
CA GLN A 507 18.07 -17.08 14.56
C GLN A 507 17.79 -16.99 13.05
N ARG A 508 17.04 -17.94 12.47
CA ARG A 508 16.57 -17.86 11.06
C ARG A 508 15.69 -16.62 10.93
N SER A 509 16.03 -15.70 10.02
CA SER A 509 15.41 -14.36 9.95
C SER A 509 14.80 -14.03 8.60
N VAL A 510 15.43 -14.43 7.49
CA VAL A 510 14.98 -14.14 6.12
C VAL A 510 15.04 -15.40 5.26
N ALA A 511 14.02 -15.64 4.43
CA ALA A 511 14.02 -16.67 3.39
C ALA A 511 14.72 -16.17 2.12
N LYS A 512 15.85 -16.80 1.75
CA LYS A 512 16.56 -16.54 0.48
C LYS A 512 16.18 -17.48 -0.66
N THR A 513 15.50 -18.58 -0.34
CA THR A 513 14.80 -19.45 -1.28
C THR A 513 13.30 -19.31 -1.04
N PRO A 514 12.45 -19.20 -2.08
CA PRO A 514 11.01 -19.03 -1.87
C PRO A 514 10.41 -20.24 -1.13
N ILE A 515 9.59 -19.97 -0.12
CA ILE A 515 8.85 -20.98 0.62
C ILE A 515 7.51 -21.20 -0.10
N THR A 516 7.26 -22.40 -0.62
CA THR A 516 5.93 -22.75 -1.14
C THR A 516 4.99 -23.04 0.02
N LEU A 517 3.83 -22.37 0.06
CA LEU A 517 2.79 -22.64 1.07
C LEU A 517 2.09 -23.99 0.81
N PRO A 518 1.53 -24.66 1.84
CA PRO A 518 0.94 -26.00 1.69
C PRO A 518 -0.40 -26.03 0.94
N PHE A 519 -0.97 -24.88 0.60
CA PHE A 519 -2.25 -24.70 -0.10
C PHE A 519 -2.08 -23.87 -1.38
N LYS A 520 -3.11 -23.89 -2.24
CA LYS A 520 -3.17 -23.13 -3.49
C LYS A 520 -4.23 -22.03 -3.46
N GLY A 521 -3.96 -20.95 -4.18
CA GLY A 521 -4.82 -19.77 -4.22
C GLY A 521 -5.19 -19.28 -5.62
N THR A 522 -6.26 -18.50 -5.69
CA THR A 522 -6.66 -17.76 -6.90
C THR A 522 -6.29 -16.27 -6.80
N PHE A 523 -6.17 -15.74 -5.59
CA PHE A 523 -5.80 -14.34 -5.30
C PHE A 523 -4.95 -14.30 -4.02
N ILE A 524 -4.05 -13.32 -3.92
CA ILE A 524 -3.21 -13.07 -2.74
C ILE A 524 -3.27 -11.60 -2.32
N ALA A 525 -3.24 -11.34 -1.03
CA ALA A 525 -3.17 -10.01 -0.43
C ALA A 525 -2.24 -10.02 0.80
N VAL A 526 -1.62 -8.88 1.08
CA VAL A 526 -0.79 -8.65 2.26
C VAL A 526 -1.10 -7.23 2.72
N GLY A 527 -1.31 -7.03 4.02
CA GLY A 527 -1.38 -5.70 4.64
C GLY A 527 0.00 -5.26 5.14
N SER A 528 0.09 -4.53 6.25
CA SER A 528 1.39 -4.19 6.83
C SER A 528 2.21 -5.42 7.25
N ASP A 529 1.68 -6.25 8.15
CA ASP A 529 2.36 -7.42 8.72
C ASP A 529 1.41 -8.65 8.87
N HIS A 530 0.38 -8.73 8.02
CA HIS A 530 -0.54 -9.86 7.94
C HIS A 530 -0.84 -10.21 6.46
N SER A 531 -1.24 -11.45 6.18
CA SER A 531 -1.45 -11.96 4.82
C SER A 531 -2.78 -12.71 4.67
N ILE A 532 -3.34 -12.68 3.47
CA ILE A 532 -4.56 -13.41 3.07
C ILE A 532 -4.36 -14.08 1.71
N VAL A 533 -4.77 -15.34 1.60
CA VAL A 533 -4.84 -16.09 0.34
C VAL A 533 -6.27 -16.54 0.12
N LEU A 534 -6.86 -16.19 -1.03
CA LEU A 534 -8.16 -16.76 -1.42
C LEU A 534 -7.92 -18.11 -2.10
N GLY A 535 -8.55 -19.17 -1.60
CA GLY A 535 -8.37 -20.55 -2.10
C GLY A 535 -8.66 -20.72 -3.59
N GLN A 536 -8.15 -21.81 -4.17
CA GLN A 536 -8.12 -22.08 -5.62
C GLN A 536 -9.44 -21.80 -6.38
N ASP A 537 -10.58 -22.21 -5.84
CA ASP A 537 -11.91 -22.03 -6.47
C ASP A 537 -12.63 -20.74 -6.06
N GLY A 538 -12.13 -20.07 -5.02
CA GLY A 538 -12.67 -18.84 -4.44
C GLY A 538 -13.85 -19.01 -3.49
N THR A 539 -14.30 -20.23 -3.18
CA THR A 539 -15.51 -20.52 -2.35
C THR A 539 -15.24 -21.17 -0.99
N GLY A 540 -13.97 -21.38 -0.67
CA GLY A 540 -13.42 -22.08 0.50
C GLY A 540 -11.89 -22.21 0.35
N GLY A 541 -11.19 -22.76 1.34
CA GLY A 541 -9.73 -22.82 1.33
C GLY A 541 -9.06 -21.44 1.46
N HIS A 542 -9.76 -20.47 2.03
CA HIS A 542 -9.22 -19.12 2.30
C HIS A 542 -8.30 -19.21 3.50
N HIS A 543 -7.06 -18.71 3.42
CA HIS A 543 -6.09 -18.81 4.52
C HIS A 543 -5.58 -17.43 4.92
N SER A 544 -5.30 -17.24 6.21
CA SER A 544 -4.85 -15.96 6.77
C SER A 544 -3.85 -16.15 7.91
N TRP A 545 -2.87 -15.24 8.04
CA TRP A 545 -1.82 -15.33 9.07
C TRP A 545 -1.09 -13.99 9.31
N GLY A 546 -0.17 -14.00 10.28
CA GLY A 546 0.68 -12.88 10.65
C GLY A 546 0.16 -12.14 11.89
N PHE A 547 0.54 -10.87 12.04
CA PHE A 547 0.19 -10.04 13.19
C PHE A 547 -1.34 -9.87 13.34
N ASN A 548 -1.85 -10.05 14.55
CA ASN A 548 -3.28 -10.27 14.81
C ASN A 548 -3.86 -9.59 16.06
N THR A 549 -3.14 -8.69 16.76
CA THR A 549 -3.67 -7.96 17.95
C THR A 549 -5.03 -7.30 17.69
N TYR A 550 -5.24 -6.74 16.49
CA TYR A 550 -6.50 -6.11 16.08
C TYR A 550 -7.46 -7.09 15.38
N ASN A 551 -7.19 -8.40 15.45
CA ASN A 551 -7.90 -9.48 14.77
C ASN A 551 -7.93 -9.31 13.23
N GLN A 552 -6.92 -8.65 12.65
CA GLN A 552 -6.87 -8.29 11.23
C GLN A 552 -6.67 -9.49 10.29
N THR A 553 -6.31 -10.67 10.81
CA THR A 553 -6.37 -11.92 10.04
C THR A 553 -7.78 -12.48 9.89
N GLY A 554 -8.73 -12.07 10.74
CA GLY A 554 -10.08 -12.65 10.80
C GLY A 554 -10.14 -14.00 11.53
N LEU A 555 -9.08 -14.34 12.25
CA LEU A 555 -8.98 -15.48 13.16
C LEU A 555 -8.99 -14.96 14.60
N GLU A 556 -9.82 -15.59 15.44
CA GLU A 556 -9.84 -15.38 16.89
C GLU A 556 -8.86 -16.37 17.53
N ASP A 557 -7.86 -15.83 18.23
CA ASP A 557 -6.82 -16.56 18.96
C ASP A 557 -6.53 -15.79 20.26
N ASP A 558 -5.96 -16.45 21.27
CA ASP A 558 -5.46 -15.81 22.49
C ASP A 558 -4.07 -15.16 22.26
N GLU A 559 -3.38 -15.49 21.15
CA GLU A 559 -2.08 -14.91 20.77
C GLU A 559 -2.18 -13.72 19.78
N ASP A 560 -1.33 -12.70 19.98
CA ASP A 560 -1.18 -11.51 19.12
C ASP A 560 -0.71 -11.79 17.68
N THR A 561 -0.44 -13.05 17.31
CA THR A 561 0.14 -13.43 16.01
C THR A 561 -0.23 -14.85 15.62
N ILE A 562 -0.85 -14.98 14.44
CA ILE A 562 -1.12 -16.27 13.81
C ILE A 562 0.15 -16.75 13.10
N TYR A 563 0.92 -17.63 13.74
CA TYR A 563 2.24 -18.06 13.24
C TYR A 563 2.19 -19.02 12.04
N ILE A 564 1.12 -19.81 11.91
CA ILE A 564 0.91 -20.77 10.83
C ILE A 564 -0.42 -20.44 10.18
N ALA A 565 -0.46 -20.43 8.84
CA ALA A 565 -1.64 -20.11 8.08
C ALA A 565 -2.77 -21.14 8.29
N ASP A 566 -3.89 -20.64 8.82
CA ASP A 566 -5.09 -21.39 9.17
C ASP A 566 -6.29 -20.93 8.32
N GLU A 567 -7.36 -21.72 8.26
CA GLU A 567 -8.48 -21.50 7.35
C GLU A 567 -9.49 -20.46 7.88
N LEU A 568 -9.67 -19.40 7.10
CA LEU A 568 -10.59 -18.30 7.34
C LEU A 568 -12.03 -18.72 6.99
N GLU A 569 -12.63 -19.53 7.85
CA GLU A 569 -14.06 -19.89 7.77
C GLU A 569 -14.96 -18.93 8.57
N ASN A 570 -16.11 -18.56 7.98
CA ASN A 570 -17.19 -17.84 8.65
C ASN A 570 -18.51 -17.96 7.85
N LYS A 571 -19.64 -18.11 8.55
CA LYS A 571 -21.03 -18.08 8.02
C LYS A 571 -21.36 -16.98 7.00
N HIS A 572 -20.61 -15.88 6.97
CA HIS A 572 -20.79 -14.79 6.00
C HIS A 572 -20.12 -15.05 4.64
N ILE A 573 -19.03 -15.81 4.62
CA ILE A 573 -18.19 -16.06 3.42
C ILE A 573 -18.19 -17.52 2.96
N ASN A 574 -18.51 -18.51 3.81
CA ASN A 574 -18.51 -19.92 3.43
C ASN A 574 -19.47 -20.17 2.26
N GLY A 575 -18.96 -20.73 1.15
CA GLY A 575 -19.72 -20.96 -0.07
C GLY A 575 -19.94 -19.72 -0.96
N LYS A 576 -19.48 -18.53 -0.54
CA LYS A 576 -19.51 -17.30 -1.37
C LYS A 576 -18.23 -17.21 -2.17
N LYS A 577 -18.35 -16.84 -3.46
CA LYS A 577 -17.20 -16.77 -4.35
C LYS A 577 -16.43 -15.46 -4.17
N LEU A 578 -15.47 -15.47 -3.23
CA LEU A 578 -14.49 -14.40 -3.04
C LEU A 578 -13.54 -14.31 -4.25
N VAL A 579 -13.28 -13.09 -4.71
CA VAL A 579 -12.49 -12.80 -5.92
C VAL A 579 -11.40 -11.74 -5.71
N TRP A 580 -11.47 -10.99 -4.61
CA TRP A 580 -10.50 -9.95 -4.27
C TRP A 580 -10.38 -9.79 -2.75
N ALA A 581 -9.20 -9.38 -2.30
CA ALA A 581 -8.90 -9.08 -0.91
C ALA A 581 -7.89 -7.93 -0.81
N ALA A 582 -7.87 -7.20 0.29
CA ALA A 582 -6.77 -6.31 0.67
C ALA A 582 -6.68 -6.17 2.19
N GLY A 583 -5.47 -6.20 2.72
CA GLY A 583 -5.17 -5.79 4.09
C GLY A 583 -4.72 -4.33 4.11
N GLY A 584 -5.14 -3.58 5.13
CA GLY A 584 -4.53 -2.29 5.50
C GLY A 584 -3.43 -2.48 6.55
N GLY A 585 -3.25 -1.50 7.43
CA GLY A 585 -2.39 -1.64 8.61
C GLY A 585 -2.96 -2.62 9.63
N GLN A 586 -4.21 -2.36 10.05
CA GLN A 586 -4.87 -3.06 11.17
C GLN A 586 -6.27 -3.60 10.84
N PHE A 587 -6.62 -3.73 9.55
CA PHE A 587 -7.90 -4.24 9.07
C PHE A 587 -7.78 -4.98 7.74
N THR A 588 -8.82 -5.73 7.36
CA THR A 588 -8.91 -6.44 6.08
C THR A 588 -10.29 -6.28 5.43
N PHE A 589 -10.28 -6.13 4.10
CA PHE A 589 -11.46 -6.25 3.24
C PHE A 589 -11.39 -7.50 2.37
N LEU A 590 -12.53 -8.18 2.17
CA LEU A 590 -12.73 -9.20 1.15
C LEU A 590 -13.93 -8.81 0.29
N ALA A 591 -13.88 -9.15 -0.99
CA ALA A 591 -14.99 -8.95 -1.91
C ALA A 591 -15.36 -10.26 -2.63
N GLY A 592 -16.63 -10.64 -2.54
CA GLY A 592 -17.22 -11.75 -3.28
C GLY A 592 -18.08 -11.27 -4.45
N ILE A 593 -18.29 -12.13 -5.44
CA ILE A 593 -19.29 -11.92 -6.48
C ILE A 593 -20.66 -11.80 -5.81
N SER A 594 -21.35 -10.67 -5.99
CA SER A 594 -22.73 -10.51 -5.51
C SER A 594 -23.68 -11.34 -6.38
N GLU A 595 -24.70 -11.92 -5.76
CA GLU A 595 -25.73 -12.76 -6.39
C GLU A 595 -27.00 -11.99 -6.77
N ASN A 596 -26.98 -10.66 -6.61
CA ASN A 596 -28.10 -9.72 -6.82
C ASN A 596 -28.06 -9.03 -8.19
#